data_AF-A0AAU6KVI5-F1
#
_entry.id   AF-A0AAU6KVI5-F1
#
_cell.length_a   1.000
_cell.length_b   1.000
_cell.length_c   1.000
_cell.angle_alpha   90.00
_cell.angle_beta   90.00
_cell.angle_gamma   90.00
#
_symmetry.space_group_name_H-M   'P 1'
#
loop_
_entity.id
_entity.type
_entity.pdbx_description
1 polymer ?
#
loop_
_entity_poly.entity_id
_entity_poly.type
_entity_poly.pdbx_seq_one_letter_code
_entity_poly.pdbx_strand_id
1 'polypeptide(L)'
;MSSLTWGYDGDLYCALTTETGAGEGRTTRFELSEARMVPGGAPSTPASPAPGPTAVTVVVYAPEEEKPAEVFFDETQTLPFAVLQHFVGIVASRLASTGS
;
A
#
# COMPACT_ATOMS: atom_id res chain seq x y z
N MET A 1 3.15 -10.41 3.16
CA MET A 1 2.87 -9.33 2.19
C MET A 1 1.50 -9.54 1.61
N SER A 2 0.67 -8.50 1.52
CA SER A 2 -0.64 -8.53 0.86
C SER A 2 -0.80 -7.36 -0.10
N SER A 3 -1.65 -7.50 -1.11
CA SER A 3 -1.91 -6.48 -2.13
C SER A 3 -3.41 -6.32 -2.34
N LEU A 4 -3.85 -5.08 -2.56
CA LEU A 4 -5.21 -4.73 -2.96
C LEU A 4 -5.13 -3.76 -4.14
N THR A 5 -5.95 -3.99 -5.17
CA THR A 5 -6.07 -3.08 -6.32
C THR A 5 -7.49 -2.57 -6.48
N TRP A 6 -7.62 -1.34 -6.94
CA TRP A 6 -8.92 -0.71 -7.24
C TRP A 6 -8.76 0.30 -8.38
N GLY A 7 -9.84 0.51 -9.13
CA GLY A 7 -9.88 1.52 -10.19
C GLY A 7 -10.40 2.87 -9.68
N TYR A 8 -9.90 3.96 -10.27
CA TYR A 8 -10.45 5.30 -10.08
C TYR A 8 -10.21 6.12 -11.35
N ASP A 9 -11.28 6.68 -11.92
CA ASP A 9 -11.26 7.53 -13.13
C ASP A 9 -10.53 6.91 -14.35
N GLY A 10 -10.65 5.60 -14.53
CA GLY A 10 -10.02 4.87 -15.64
C GLY A 10 -8.60 4.38 -15.34
N ASP A 11 -7.96 4.90 -14.30
CA ASP A 11 -6.66 4.45 -13.82
C ASP A 11 -6.81 3.33 -12.77
N LEU A 12 -5.74 2.56 -12.59
CA LEU A 12 -5.68 1.47 -11.63
C LEU A 12 -4.67 1.81 -10.54
N TYR A 13 -5.04 1.59 -9.28
CA TYR A 13 -4.18 1.84 -8.13
C TYR A 13 -3.94 0.55 -7.35
N CYS A 14 -2.81 0.51 -6.65
CA CYS A 14 -2.40 -0.62 -5.84
C CYS A 14 -1.93 -0.14 -4.47
N ALA A 15 -2.48 -0.77 -3.42
CA ALA A 15 -1.97 -0.70 -2.07
C ALA A 15 -1.27 -2.01 -1.71
N LEU A 16 0.00 -1.92 -1.32
CA LEU A 16 0.77 -3.02 -0.75
C LEU A 16 0.83 -2.88 0.77
N THR A 17 0.79 -4.01 1.46
CA THR A 17 1.06 -4.10 2.90
C THR A 17 2.14 -5.13 3.14
N THR A 18 3.24 -4.71 3.73
CA THR A 18 4.39 -5.54 4.06
C THR A 18 4.63 -5.45 5.56
N GLU A 19 4.57 -6.60 6.24
CA GLU A 19 4.96 -6.71 7.63
C GLU A 19 6.37 -7.30 7.69
N THR A 20 7.23 -6.66 8.47
CA THR A 20 8.61 -7.09 8.71
C THR A 20 8.89 -7.15 10.20
N GLY A 21 9.76 -8.05 10.62
CA GLY A 21 10.08 -8.26 12.04
C GLY A 21 9.03 -9.09 12.78
N ALA A 22 9.22 -9.24 14.09
CA ALA A 22 8.30 -9.92 15.01
C ALA A 22 8.43 -9.30 16.42
N GLY A 23 7.35 -9.36 17.21
CA GLY A 23 7.32 -8.79 18.56
C GLY A 23 7.57 -7.28 18.56
N GLU A 24 8.44 -6.82 19.44
CA GLU A 24 8.80 -5.41 19.64
C GLU A 24 9.45 -4.77 18.40
N GLY A 25 10.03 -5.55 17.49
CA GLY A 25 10.61 -5.04 16.23
C GLY A 25 9.66 -5.13 15.03
N ARG A 26 8.36 -5.36 15.25
CA ARG A 26 7.38 -5.46 14.16
C ARG A 26 7.17 -4.09 13.53
N THR A 27 7.34 -4.01 12.21
CA THR A 27 6.99 -2.83 11.42
C THR A 27 6.01 -3.22 10.33
N THR A 28 4.96 -2.42 10.15
CA THR A 28 4.03 -2.55 9.04
C THR A 28 4.20 -1.39 8.08
N ARG A 29 4.56 -1.69 6.84
CA ARG A 29 4.72 -0.74 5.75
C ARG A 29 3.53 -0.83 4.80
N PHE A 30 2.89 0.30 4.55
CA PHE A 30 1.85 0.46 3.55
C PHE A 30 2.36 1.31 2.41
N GLU A 31 2.19 0.86 1.18
CA GLU A 31 2.66 1.57 -0.01
C GLU A 31 1.51 1.75 -1.00
N LEU A 32 1.36 2.97 -1.53
CA LEU A 32 0.40 3.31 -2.57
C LEU A 32 1.15 3.61 -3.87
N SER A 33 0.67 3.05 -4.97
CA SER A 33 1.18 3.33 -6.32
C SER A 33 0.04 3.31 -7.34
N GLU A 34 0.23 4.00 -8.45
CA GLU A 34 -0.50 3.66 -9.68
C GLU A 34 -0.03 2.28 -10.16
N ALA A 35 -0.96 1.39 -10.46
CA ALA A 35 -0.69 0.03 -10.88
C ALA A 35 -0.45 -0.03 -12.39
N ARG A 36 0.48 -0.89 -12.81
CA ARG A 36 0.68 -1.26 -14.22
C ARG A 36 0.04 -2.61 -14.51
N MET A 37 -0.48 -2.77 -15.72
CA MET A 37 -0.86 -4.09 -16.22
C MET A 37 0.37 -4.84 -16.71
N VAL A 38 0.65 -5.99 -16.10
CA VAL A 38 1.74 -6.86 -16.54
C VAL A 38 1.16 -7.95 -17.42
N PRO A 39 1.63 -8.12 -18.67
CA PRO A 39 1.18 -9.19 -19.54
C PRO A 39 1.43 -10.56 -18.90
N GLY A 40 0.50 -11.50 -19.10
CA GLY A 40 0.76 -12.89 -18.73
C GLY A 40 1.90 -13.46 -19.56
N GLY A 41 2.86 -14.11 -18.92
CA GLY A 41 4.02 -14.70 -19.59
C GLY A 41 3.70 -15.87 -20.52
N ALA A 42 2.46 -16.38 -20.49
CA ALA A 42 1.95 -17.43 -21.37
C ALA A 42 0.58 -17.02 -21.94
N PRO A 43 0.17 -17.51 -23.13
CA PRO A 43 -1.08 -17.14 -23.78
C PRO A 43 -2.34 -17.41 -22.93
N SER A 44 -2.26 -18.36 -22.00
CA SER A 44 -3.34 -18.75 -21.10
C SER A 44 -3.39 -17.96 -19.80
N THR A 45 -2.39 -17.13 -19.53
CA THR A 45 -2.31 -16.34 -18.30
C THR A 45 -2.83 -14.93 -18.59
N PRO A 46 -3.91 -14.49 -17.93
CA PRO A 46 -4.39 -13.12 -18.08
C PRO A 46 -3.33 -12.11 -17.63
N ALA A 47 -3.37 -10.90 -18.21
CA ALA A 47 -2.62 -9.78 -17.67
C ALA A 47 -3.08 -9.49 -16.24
N SER A 48 -2.15 -9.21 -15.34
CA SER A 48 -2.44 -8.95 -13.93
C SER A 48 -1.94 -7.56 -13.53
N PRO A 49 -2.68 -6.86 -12.66
CA PRO A 49 -2.17 -5.66 -12.02
C PRO A 49 -0.88 -5.94 -11.23
N ALA A 50 0.08 -5.04 -11.32
CA ALA A 50 1.26 -5.00 -10.47
C ALA A 50 1.50 -3.57 -9.95
N PRO A 51 2.01 -3.41 -8.72
CA PRO A 51 2.37 -2.11 -8.17
C PRO A 51 3.40 -1.39 -9.04
N GLY A 52 3.15 -0.11 -9.35
CA GLY A 52 4.10 0.80 -9.99
C GLY A 52 5.15 1.36 -9.02
N PRO A 53 5.84 2.45 -9.40
CA PRO A 53 6.64 3.25 -8.46
C PRO A 53 5.77 3.74 -7.30
N THR A 54 6.28 3.61 -6.07
CA THR A 54 5.55 4.01 -4.85
C THR A 54 5.42 5.53 -4.79
N ALA A 55 4.19 6.03 -4.72
CA ALA A 55 3.86 7.44 -4.56
C ALA A 55 3.74 7.84 -3.08
N VAL A 56 3.24 6.94 -2.22
CA VAL A 56 3.12 7.18 -0.78
C VAL A 56 3.57 5.95 -0.01
N THR A 57 4.38 6.15 1.02
CA THR A 57 4.72 5.12 2.01
C THR A 57 4.24 5.57 3.39
N VAL A 58 3.55 4.69 4.11
CA VAL A 58 3.27 4.83 5.55
C VAL A 58 3.99 3.73 6.30
N VAL A 59 4.78 4.07 7.30
CA VAL A 59 5.48 3.14 8.16
C VAL A 59 4.90 3.24 9.56
N VAL A 60 4.41 2.12 10.08
CA VAL A 60 3.85 2.00 11.42
C VAL A 60 4.71 1.04 12.22
N TYR A 61 5.17 1.50 13.37
CA TYR A 61 6.01 0.73 14.29
C TYR A 61 5.15 -0.02 15.30
N ALA A 62 5.73 -1.05 15.92
CA ALA A 62 5.11 -1.72 17.04
C ALA A 62 4.81 -0.70 18.16
N PRO A 63 3.68 -0.82 18.87
CA PRO A 63 3.36 0.10 19.97
C PRO A 63 4.49 0.25 21.00
N GLU A 64 5.27 -0.82 21.20
CA GLU A 64 6.38 -0.93 22.14
C GLU A 64 7.60 -0.06 21.75
N GLU A 65 7.76 0.28 20.46
CA GLU A 65 8.86 1.16 20.03
C GLU A 65 8.60 2.64 20.39
N GLU A 66 7.40 3.00 20.87
CA GLU A 66 6.99 4.37 21.22
C GLU A 66 7.29 5.42 20.13
N LYS A 67 7.39 4.97 18.88
CA LYS A 67 7.77 5.78 17.73
C LYS A 67 6.53 6.19 16.92
N PRO A 68 6.37 7.48 16.56
CA PRO A 68 5.25 7.89 15.71
C PRO A 68 5.34 7.24 14.33
N ALA A 69 4.18 7.04 13.69
CA ALA A 69 4.13 6.61 12.30
C ALA A 69 4.79 7.65 11.38
N GLU A 70 5.49 7.18 10.37
CA GLU A 70 6.16 8.02 9.37
C GLU A 70 5.41 7.94 8.03
N VAL A 71 5.34 9.07 7.33
CA VAL A 71 4.70 9.16 6.01
C VAL A 71 5.65 9.83 5.03
N PHE A 72 5.86 9.20 3.88
CA PHE A 72 6.71 9.69 2.81
C PHE A 72 5.89 9.83 1.54
N PHE A 73 6.04 10.95 0.84
CA PHE A 73 5.43 11.22 -0.45
C PHE A 73 6.53 11.37 -1.49
N ASP A 74 6.34 10.76 -2.66
CA ASP A 74 7.14 11.07 -3.82
C ASP A 74 6.69 12.42 -4.39
N GLU A 75 7.56 13.44 -4.27
CA GLU A 75 7.27 14.82 -4.71
C GLU A 75 7.10 14.95 -6.23
N THR A 76 7.50 13.94 -7.00
CA THR A 76 7.37 13.92 -8.46
C THR A 76 6.03 13.36 -8.94
N GLN A 77 5.24 12.76 -8.04
CA GLN A 77 3.97 12.12 -8.35
C GLN A 77 2.79 12.91 -7.77
N THR A 78 1.69 12.98 -8.53
CA THR A 78 0.42 13.54 -8.08
C THR A 78 -0.63 12.46 -8.00
N LEU A 79 -1.40 12.43 -6.93
CA LEU A 79 -2.48 11.48 -6.74
C LEU A 79 -3.83 12.20 -6.60
N PRO A 80 -4.92 11.65 -7.14
CA PRO A 80 -6.25 12.14 -6.85
C PRO A 80 -6.53 12.06 -5.35
N PHE A 81 -7.15 13.10 -4.78
CA PHE A 81 -7.46 13.15 -3.36
C PHE A 81 -8.33 11.97 -2.89
N ALA A 82 -9.30 11.54 -3.70
CA ALA A 82 -10.15 10.39 -3.41
C ALA A 82 -9.37 9.07 -3.31
N VAL A 83 -8.30 8.91 -4.10
CA VAL A 83 -7.41 7.74 -4.04
C VAL A 83 -6.62 7.74 -2.73
N LEU A 84 -6.10 8.91 -2.33
CA LEU A 84 -5.44 9.08 -1.03
C LEU A 84 -6.40 8.79 0.13
N GLN A 85 -7.64 9.27 0.08
CA GLN A 85 -8.64 8.98 1.11
C GLN A 85 -8.94 7.49 1.22
N HIS A 86 -9.08 6.80 0.08
CA HIS A 86 -9.30 5.35 0.06
C HIS A 86 -8.13 4.60 0.68
N PHE A 87 -6.89 4.98 0.33
CA PHE A 87 -5.68 4.40 0.90
C PHE A 87 -5.59 4.59 2.43
N VAL A 88 -5.90 5.79 2.94
CA VAL A 88 -5.97 6.04 4.39
C VAL A 88 -7.02 5.14 5.05
N GLY A 89 -8.17 4.92 4.40
CA GLY A 89 -9.18 3.98 4.88
C GLY A 89 -8.66 2.54 4.99
N ILE A 90 -7.87 2.08 4.00
CA ILE A 90 -7.22 0.76 4.03
C ILE A 90 -6.26 0.65 5.21
N VAL A 91 -5.39 1.66 5.39
CA VAL A 91 -4.42 1.69 6.51
C VAL A 91 -5.16 1.63 7.85
N ALA A 92 -6.16 2.49 8.05
CA ALA A 92 -6.93 2.54 9.28
C ALA A 92 -7.63 1.21 9.58
N SER A 93 -8.25 0.59 8.57
CA SER A 93 -8.90 -0.72 8.73
C SER A 93 -7.92 -1.82 9.14
N ARG A 94 -6.72 -1.84 8.55
CA ARG A 94 -5.69 -2.85 8.85
C ARG A 94 -5.14 -2.70 10.27
N LEU A 95 -4.89 -1.46 10.70
CA LEU A 95 -4.41 -1.18 12.05
C LEU A 95 -5.46 -1.55 13.11
N ALA A 96 -6.74 -1.24 12.86
CA ALA A 96 -7.82 -1.63 13.77
C ALA A 96 -7.92 -3.16 13.96
N SER A 97 -7.68 -3.95 12.90
CA SER A 97 -7.71 -5.42 12.98
C SER A 97 -6.54 -6.03 13.77
N THR A 98 -5.46 -5.29 14.02
CA THR A 98 -4.30 -5.80 14.78
C THR A 98 -4.40 -5.54 16.29
N GLY A 99 -5.41 -4.80 16.75
CA GLY A 99 -5.62 -4.44 18.16
C GLY A 99 -6.64 -5.30 18.92
N SER A 100 -6.95 -6.50 18.44
CA SER A 100 -7.94 -7.42 19.04
C SER A 100 -7.34 -8.80 19.28
#